data_AF-A0A962SW03-F1
#
_entry.id   AF-A0A962SW03-F1
#
_cell.length_a   1.000
_cell.length_b   1.000
_cell.length_c   1.000
_cell.angle_alpha   90.00
_cell.angle_beta   90.00
_cell.angle_gamma   90.00
#
_symmetry.space_group_name_H-M   'P 1'
#
loop_
_entity.id
_entity.type
_entity.pdbx_description
1 polymer ?
#
loop_
_entity_poly.entity_id
_entity_poly.type
_entity_poly.pdbx_seq_one_letter_code
_entity_poly.pdbx_strand_id
1 'polypeptide(L)'
;MTDKLPGVQWTPANGMDGMMFVEKYCVPCGRDRPTSEGVDFDECLDSEICQILSASFRDEAIEWRQLESGEIICTEFQKPISNQNQEQLI
;
A
#
# COMPACT_ATOMS: atom_id res chain seq x y z
N MET A 1 7.73 20.82 7.26
CA MET A 1 8.29 20.11 8.43
C MET A 1 7.91 18.67 8.22
N THR A 2 8.86 17.80 7.87
CA THR A 2 8.57 16.37 7.72
C THR A 2 8.40 15.84 9.12
N ASP A 3 7.15 15.69 9.57
CA ASP A 3 6.86 14.93 10.78
C ASP A 3 7.62 13.60 10.67
N LYS A 4 8.37 13.27 11.71
CA LYS A 4 9.23 12.08 11.69
C LYS A 4 8.32 10.87 11.52
N LEU A 5 8.43 10.19 10.37
CA LEU A 5 7.67 8.97 10.10
C LEU A 5 7.89 7.96 11.23
N PRO A 6 6.84 7.21 11.65
CA PRO A 6 6.91 6.35 12.81
C PRO A 6 7.86 5.17 12.59
N GLY A 7 8.49 4.66 13.65
CA GLY A 7 9.35 3.47 13.55
C GLY A 7 10.55 3.65 12.63
N VAL A 8 11.02 2.55 12.04
CA VAL A 8 12.13 2.52 11.05
C VAL A 8 11.61 2.17 9.66
N GLN A 9 12.34 2.57 8.61
CA GLN A 9 11.98 2.17 7.26
C GLN A 9 12.03 0.64 7.18
N TRP A 10 10.93 0.05 6.75
CA TRP A 10 10.85 -1.36 6.48
C TRP A 10 11.11 -1.57 5.00
N THR A 11 12.34 -1.95 4.72
CA THR A 11 12.76 -2.37 3.40
C THR A 11 12.48 -3.86 3.30
N PRO A 12 11.59 -4.32 2.38
CA PRO A 12 11.43 -5.74 2.17
C PRO A 12 12.70 -6.21 1.48
N ALA A 13 13.60 -6.78 2.28
CA ALA A 13 14.70 -7.54 1.74
C ALA A 13 14.09 -8.79 1.09
N ASN A 14 13.67 -8.71 -0.18
CA ASN A 14 13.28 -9.78 -1.10
C ASN A 14 12.86 -11.12 -0.47
N GLY A 15 11.61 -11.56 -0.64
CA GLY A 15 11.18 -12.88 -0.16
C GLY A 15 9.70 -12.94 0.19
N MET A 16 9.30 -13.99 0.92
CA MET A 16 7.92 -14.23 1.32
C MET A 16 7.31 -13.06 2.11
N ASP A 17 8.10 -12.38 2.95
CA ASP A 17 7.61 -11.27 3.76
C ASP A 17 7.20 -10.06 2.91
N GLY A 18 7.97 -9.75 1.88
CA GLY A 18 7.62 -8.70 0.92
C GLY A 18 6.36 -9.03 0.14
N MET A 19 6.24 -10.28 -0.34
CA MET A 19 5.04 -10.75 -1.04
C MET A 19 3.79 -10.67 -0.15
N MET A 20 3.86 -11.18 1.08
CA MET A 20 2.74 -11.11 2.03
C MET A 20 2.34 -9.67 2.36
N PHE A 21 3.31 -8.76 2.44
CA PHE A 21 3.03 -7.35 2.68
C PHE A 21 2.33 -6.70 1.48
N VAL A 22 2.81 -6.95 0.25
CA VAL A 22 2.16 -6.48 -0.99
C VAL A 22 0.74 -7.01 -1.09
N GLU A 23 0.52 -8.30 -0.83
CA GLU A 23 -0.82 -8.91 -0.82
C GLU A 23 -1.74 -8.29 0.23
N LYS A 24 -1.21 -7.99 1.42
CA LYS A 24 -2.00 -7.44 2.53
C LYS A 24 -2.31 -5.94 2.38
N TYR A 25 -1.39 -5.16 1.81
CA TYR A 25 -1.49 -3.70 1.80
C TYR A 25 -1.61 -3.09 0.40
N CYS A 26 -0.87 -3.57 -0.59
CA CYS A 26 -0.85 -2.98 -1.93
C CYS A 26 -2.02 -3.45 -2.80
N VAL A 27 -2.30 -4.76 -2.81
CA VAL A 27 -3.46 -5.33 -3.54
C VAL A 27 -4.78 -4.65 -3.14
N PRO A 28 -5.12 -4.46 -1.85
CA PRO A 28 -6.35 -3.76 -1.49
C PRO A 28 -6.21 -2.23 -1.48
N CYS A 29 -5.10 -1.64 -1.91
CA CYS A 29 -4.91 -0.20 -1.84
C CYS A 29 -5.71 0.49 -2.94
N GLY A 30 -6.53 1.48 -2.58
CA GLY A 30 -7.25 2.32 -3.55
C GLY A 30 -6.36 3.18 -4.46
N ARG A 31 -5.03 3.15 -4.24
CA ARG A 31 -4.02 3.86 -5.03
C ARG A 31 -3.29 2.95 -6.02
N ASP A 32 -3.63 1.67 -6.09
CA ASP A 32 -2.87 0.70 -6.88
C ASP A 32 -3.78 -0.24 -7.67
N ARG A 33 -4.43 0.33 -8.69
CA ARG A 33 -5.33 -0.39 -9.58
C ARG A 33 -4.62 -1.47 -10.42
N PRO A 34 -3.37 -1.30 -10.90
CA PRO A 34 -2.65 -2.39 -11.58
C PRO A 34 -2.51 -3.64 -10.72
N THR A 35 -2.11 -3.49 -9.45
CA THR A 35 -1.94 -4.63 -8.54
C THR A 35 -3.28 -5.19 -8.08
N SER A 36 -4.30 -4.34 -7.90
CA SER A 36 -5.65 -4.74 -7.47
C SER A 36 -6.44 -5.46 -8.57
N GLU A 37 -6.43 -4.93 -9.79
CA GLU A 37 -7.32 -5.33 -10.90
C GLU A 37 -6.59 -6.02 -12.06
N GLY A 38 -5.25 -6.00 -12.09
CA GLY A 38 -4.46 -6.56 -13.18
C GLY A 38 -4.54 -5.77 -14.48
N VAL A 39 -4.84 -4.47 -14.39
CA VAL A 39 -4.92 -3.56 -15.54
C VAL A 39 -3.53 -3.01 -15.91
N ASP A 40 -3.33 -2.71 -17.19
CA ASP A 40 -2.08 -2.12 -17.67
C ASP A 40 -1.91 -0.68 -17.16
N PHE A 41 -0.66 -0.26 -16.96
CA PHE A 41 -0.33 1.08 -16.45
C PHE A 41 -0.87 2.20 -17.35
N ASP A 42 -0.91 1.98 -18.67
CA ASP A 42 -1.41 2.96 -19.65
C ASP A 42 -2.93 3.18 -19.56
N GLU A 43 -3.65 2.30 -18.86
CA GLU A 43 -5.10 2.38 -18.63
C GLU A 43 -5.45 3.00 -17.26
N CYS A 44 -4.44 3.36 -16.47
CA CYS A 44 -4.58 3.91 -15.14
C CYS A 44 -4.38 5.43 -15.12
N LEU A 45 -5.10 6.12 -14.25
CA LEU A 45 -4.78 7.50 -13.89
C LEU A 45 -3.54 7.53 -12.99
N ASP A 46 -2.80 8.65 -12.96
CA ASP A 46 -1.65 8.81 -12.06
C ASP A 46 -2.01 8.56 -10.58
N SER A 47 -3.25 8.87 -10.17
CA SER A 47 -3.76 8.61 -8.82
C SER A 47 -4.04 7.12 -8.53
N GLU A 48 -4.16 6.30 -9.57
CA GLU A 48 -4.40 4.86 -9.52
C GLU A 48 -3.10 4.05 -9.58
N ILE A 49 -1.94 4.72 -9.66
CA ILE A 49 -0.61 4.11 -9.67
C ILE A 49 0.14 4.45 -8.37
N CYS A 50 0.43 3.44 -7.57
CA CYS A 50 1.11 3.63 -6.30
C CYS A 50 2.63 3.71 -6.50
N GLN A 51 3.18 4.93 -6.44
CA GLN A 51 4.63 5.12 -6.57
C GLN A 51 5.44 4.50 -5.41
N ILE A 52 4.83 4.29 -4.25
CA ILE A 52 5.49 3.67 -3.09
C ILE A 52 5.79 2.20 -3.36
N LEU A 53 4.86 1.46 -3.99
CA LEU A 53 5.11 0.08 -4.38
C LEU A 53 6.27 0.00 -5.39
N SER A 54 6.28 0.90 -6.38
CA SER A 54 7.39 0.96 -7.33
C SER A 54 8.73 1.31 -6.67
N ALA A 55 8.72 2.21 -5.69
CA ALA A 55 9.90 2.60 -4.92
C ALA A 55 10.42 1.48 -4.00
N SER A 56 9.56 0.57 -3.54
CA SER A 56 9.97 -0.51 -2.64
C SER A 56 10.96 -1.48 -3.30
N PHE A 57 10.82 -1.72 -4.62
CA PHE A 57 11.76 -2.53 -5.40
C PHE A 57 13.15 -1.90 -5.56
N ARG A 58 13.32 -0.63 -5.16
CA ARG A 58 14.60 0.10 -5.14
C ARG A 58 15.06 0.45 -3.72
N ASP A 59 14.43 -0.13 -2.70
CA ASP A 59 14.69 0.19 -1.29
C ASP A 59 14.35 1.65 -0.91
N GLU A 60 13.47 2.30 -1.68
CA GLU A 60 13.14 3.73 -1.56
C GLU A 60 11.77 4.00 -0.90
N ALA A 61 11.00 2.96 -0.55
CA ALA A 61 9.69 3.11 0.09
C ALA A 61 9.81 3.53 1.56
N ILE A 62 10.04 4.82 1.82
CA ILE A 62 10.22 5.36 3.17
C ILE A 62 8.94 5.28 4.03
N GLU A 63 7.78 5.17 3.38
CA GLU A 63 6.44 5.06 3.97
C GLU A 63 6.13 3.66 4.51
N TRP A 64 6.89 2.65 4.09
CA TRP A 64 6.79 1.31 4.66
C TRP A 64 7.59 1.32 5.97
N ARG A 65 6.92 1.10 7.09
CA ARG A 65 7.49 1.26 8.42
C ARG A 65 7.35 0.00 9.25
N GLN A 66 8.41 -0.32 9.99
CA GLN A 66 8.34 -1.23 11.12
C GLN A 66 8.23 -0.41 12.39
N LEU A 67 7.11 -0.54 13.09
CA LEU A 67 6.85 0.10 14.37
C LEU A 67 7.65 -0.57 15.49
N GLU A 68 7.79 0.11 16.63
CA GLU A 68 8.45 -0.46 17.82
C GLU A 68 7.76 -1.74 18.32
N SER A 69 6.46 -1.90 18.04
CA SER A 69 5.69 -3.12 18.32
C SER A 69 6.08 -4.31 17.43
N GLY A 70 6.87 -4.10 16.38
CA GLY A 70 7.17 -5.08 15.34
C GLY A 70 6.14 -5.12 14.20
N GLU A 71 5.04 -4.37 14.31
CA GLU A 71 4.05 -4.25 13.25
C GLU A 71 4.63 -3.55 12.01
N ILE A 72 4.33 -4.09 10.83
CA ILE A 72 4.70 -3.49 9.54
C ILE A 72 3.47 -2.78 8.96
N ILE A 73 3.63 -1.51 8.61
CA ILE A 73 2.57 -0.68 8.03
C ILE A 73 3.06 0.05 6.78
N CYS A 74 2.12 0.47 5.94
CA CYS A 74 2.34 1.55 4.98
C CYS A 74 1.60 2.78 5.50
N THR A 75 2.30 3.89 5.74
CA THR A 75 1.70 5.12 6.30
C THR A 75 0.71 5.80 5.36
N GLU A 76 0.75 5.42 4.09
CA GLU A 76 -0.01 6.00 2.99
C GLU A 76 -1.06 5.03 2.42
N PHE A 77 -1.30 3.91 3.11
CA PHE A 77 -2.33 2.94 2.74
C PHE A 77 -3.72 3.58 2.75
N GLN A 78 -4.44 3.43 1.64
CA GLN A 78 -5.82 3.88 1.52
C GLN A 78 -6.73 2.67 1.29
N LYS A 79 -7.65 2.43 2.22
CA LYS A 79 -8.72 1.45 2.00
C LYS A 79 -9.56 1.89 0.80
N PRO A 80 -10.02 0.95 -0.04
CA PRO A 80 -10.92 1.28 -1.11
C PRO A 80 -12.25 1.75 -0.49
N ILE A 81 -12.93 2.68 -1.16
CA ILE A 81 -14.22 3.18 -0.70
C ILE A 81 -15.21 2.00 -0.75
N SER A 82 -15.50 1.39 0.40
CA SER A 82 -16.60 0.44 0.52
C SER A 82 -17.90 1.25 0.51
N ASN A 83 -18.73 1.11 -0.53
CA ASN A 83 -20.08 1.67 -0.54
C ASN A 83 -20.88 1.07 0.64
N GLN A 84 -21.05 1.81 1.74
CA GLN A 84 -21.81 1.37 2.92
C GLN A 84 -23.33 1.52 2.77
N ASN A 85 -23.86 1.60 1.53
CA ASN A 85 -25.30 1.72 1.30
C ASN A 85 -25.98 0.35 1.14
N GLN A 86 -25.91 -0.48 2.18
CA GLN A 86 -26.94 -1.48 2.44
C GLN A 86 -27.52 -1.25 3.83
N GLU A 87 -28.17 -0.09 4.01
CA GLU A 87 -29.18 0.07 5.04
C GLU A 87 -30.39 -0.82 4.68
N GLN A 88 -30.83 -1.59 5.68
CA GLN A 88 -32.14 -2.23 5.84
C GLN A 88 -33.18 -1.93 4.74
N LEU A 89 -33.54 -2.95 3.96
CA LEU A 89 -34.91 -3.10 3.47
C LEU A 89 -35.45 -4.47 3.91
N ILE A 90 -36.37 -4.39 4.88
CA ILE A 90 -37.54 -5.24 5.19
C ILE A 90 -37.52 -6.68 4.68
#